data_AF-A0A820P2M6-F1
#
_entry.id   AF-A0A820P2M6-F1
#
_cell.length_a   1.000
_cell.length_b   1.000
_cell.length_c   1.000
_cell.angle_alpha   90.00
_cell.angle_beta   90.00
_cell.angle_gamma   90.00
#
_symmetry.space_group_name_H-M   'P 1'
#
loop_
_entity.id
_entity.type
_entity.pdbx_description
1 polymer ?
#
loop_
_entity_poly.entity_id
_entity_poly.type
_entity_poly.pdbx_seq_one_letter_code
_entity_poly.pdbx_strand_id
1 'polypeptide(L)'
;CVQTREQMIYSIEGLRSELTHGAQFLIPIVCYPMFKPHEIHDERERLEIDHKLYLQSPELQLNDLLHEAAFKGGLSRSLSICPDMMKKLSHKQMYTFHSHYYTPSRISLVGT
;
A
#
# COMPACT_ATOMS: atom_id res chain seq x y z
N CYS A 1 -5.61 -5.66 -2.58
CA CYS A 1 -4.24 -5.33 -2.15
C CYS A 1 -4.23 -5.26 -0.63
N VAL A 2 -3.29 -5.93 0.03
CA VAL A 2 -3.14 -5.93 1.49
C VAL A 2 -1.72 -5.48 1.83
N GLN A 3 -1.60 -4.59 2.81
CA GLN A 3 -0.35 -4.01 3.26
C GLN A 3 -0.02 -4.49 4.69
N THR A 4 1.24 -4.76 4.95
CA THR A 4 1.81 -4.88 6.29
C THR A 4 3.04 -3.97 6.42
N ARG A 5 3.70 -3.94 7.59
CA ARG A 5 4.94 -3.16 7.80
C ARG A 5 6.10 -3.61 6.92
N GLU A 6 6.11 -4.87 6.51
CA GLU A 6 7.26 -5.48 5.83
C GLU A 6 6.94 -5.94 4.40
N GLN A 7 5.67 -6.14 4.08
CA GLN A 7 5.22 -6.74 2.81
C GLN A 7 3.96 -6.07 2.26
N MET A 8 3.85 -6.06 0.92
CA MET A 8 2.66 -5.64 0.19
C MET A 8 2.21 -6.80 -0.71
N ILE A 9 0.94 -7.18 -0.62
CA ILE A 9 0.38 -8.36 -1.28
C ILE A 9 -0.70 -7.91 -2.27
N TYR A 10 -0.46 -8.21 -3.53
CA TYR A 10 -1.42 -8.04 -4.61
C TYR A 10 -1.94 -9.43 -5.00
N SER A 11 -3.21 -9.69 -4.72
CA SER A 11 -3.86 -10.96 -5.03
C SER A 11 -4.98 -10.76 -6.05
N ILE A 12 -5.16 -11.76 -6.89
CA ILE A 12 -6.31 -11.91 -7.79
C ILE A 12 -6.81 -13.35 -7.65
N GLU A 13 -8.12 -13.51 -7.60
CA GLU A 13 -8.78 -14.81 -7.52
C GLU A 13 -9.62 -15.03 -8.76
N GLY A 14 -9.66 -16.26 -9.26
CA GLY A 14 -10.36 -16.58 -10.50
C GLY A 14 -10.35 -18.07 -10.82
N LEU A 15 -10.92 -18.42 -11.97
CA LEU A 15 -10.91 -19.79 -12.47
C LEU A 15 -9.48 -20.21 -12.83
N ARG A 16 -9.16 -21.49 -12.61
CA ARG A 16 -7.86 -22.06 -12.94
C ARG A 16 -7.50 -21.92 -14.43
N SER A 17 -8.51 -21.94 -15.31
CA SER A 17 -8.32 -21.73 -16.76
C SER A 17 -7.77 -20.34 -17.09
N GLU A 18 -8.02 -19.34 -16.23
CA GLU A 18 -7.66 -17.94 -16.44
C GLU A 18 -6.36 -17.56 -15.72
N LEU A 19 -5.61 -18.51 -15.16
CA LEU A 19 -4.40 -18.22 -14.38
C LEU A 19 -3.40 -17.35 -15.14
N THR A 20 -3.16 -17.68 -16.42
CA THR A 20 -2.25 -16.91 -17.28
C THR A 20 -2.77 -15.48 -17.52
N HIS A 21 -4.07 -15.31 -17.77
CA HIS A 21 -4.67 -13.99 -17.94
C HIS A 21 -4.61 -13.17 -16.64
N GLY A 22 -4.86 -13.80 -15.49
CA GLY A 22 -4.74 -13.16 -14.18
C GLY A 22 -3.32 -12.65 -13.91
N ALA A 23 -2.29 -13.46 -14.21
CA ALA A 23 -0.91 -13.04 -14.09
C ALA A 23 -0.56 -11.90 -15.07
N GLN A 24 -0.99 -12.00 -16.33
CA GLN A 24 -0.78 -10.95 -17.34
C GLN A 24 -1.48 -9.63 -16.98
N PHE A 25 -2.60 -9.68 -16.26
CA PHE A 25 -3.28 -8.51 -15.73
C PHE A 25 -2.54 -7.91 -14.53
N LEU A 26 -2.08 -8.74 -13.60
CA LEU A 26 -1.48 -8.31 -12.34
C LEU A 26 -0.09 -7.68 -12.53
N ILE A 27 0.74 -8.27 -13.41
CA ILE A 27 2.14 -7.86 -13.61
C ILE A 27 2.25 -6.37 -14.01
N PRO A 28 1.51 -5.85 -15.01
CA PRO A 28 1.57 -4.44 -15.37
C PRO A 28 1.16 -3.50 -14.24
N ILE A 29 0.14 -3.86 -13.46
CA ILE A 29 -0.37 -3.05 -12.35
C ILE A 29 0.70 -2.90 -11.27
N VAL A 30 1.41 -3.99 -10.94
CA VAL A 30 2.42 -4.00 -9.87
C VAL A 30 3.75 -3.42 -10.36
N CYS A 31 4.21 -3.80 -11.54
CA CYS A 31 5.56 -3.48 -12.03
C CYS A 31 5.63 -2.15 -12.80
N TYR A 32 4.53 -1.72 -13.44
CA TYR A 32 4.51 -0.54 -14.31
C TYR A 32 3.31 0.38 -14.02
N PRO A 33 3.09 0.81 -12.77
CA PRO A 33 1.98 1.70 -12.44
C PRO A 33 2.18 3.08 -13.06
N MET A 34 1.08 3.64 -13.57
CA MET A 34 1.02 5.04 -13.98
C MET A 34 0.35 5.85 -12.88
N PHE A 35 1.08 6.77 -12.25
CA PHE A 35 0.53 7.66 -11.22
C PHE A 35 0.11 8.98 -11.86
N LYS A 36 -1.14 9.10 -12.31
CA LYS A 36 -1.63 10.36 -12.87
C LYS A 36 -1.92 11.38 -11.75
N PRO A 37 -1.55 12.66 -11.91
CA PRO A 37 -1.74 13.65 -10.84
C PRO A 37 -3.19 13.81 -10.35
N HIS A 38 -4.18 13.70 -11.24
CA HIS A 38 -5.60 13.78 -10.87
C HIS A 38 -6.06 12.54 -10.10
N GLU A 39 -5.67 11.32 -10.52
CA GLU A 39 -5.98 10.09 -9.79
C GLU A 39 -5.44 10.14 -8.35
N ILE A 40 -4.23 10.68 -8.14
CA ILE A 40 -3.67 10.85 -6.79
C ILE A 40 -4.42 11.91 -5.98
N HIS A 41 -5.00 12.92 -6.64
CA HIS A 41 -5.82 13.92 -5.97
C HIS A 41 -7.16 13.34 -5.54
N ASP A 42 -7.80 12.56 -6.41
CA ASP A 42 -9.10 11.95 -6.19
C ASP A 42 -9.06 10.93 -5.04
N GLU A 43 -7.93 10.23 -4.87
CA GLU A 43 -7.73 9.29 -3.75
C GLU A 43 -7.68 9.96 -2.36
N ARG A 44 -7.55 11.30 -2.27
CA ARG A 44 -7.48 11.99 -0.97
C ARG A 44 -8.75 11.84 -0.15
N GLU A 45 -9.92 11.90 -0.78
CA GLU A 45 -11.19 11.72 -0.09
C GLU A 45 -11.27 10.33 0.54
N ARG A 46 -10.82 9.31 -0.19
CA ARG A 46 -10.77 7.93 0.32
C ARG A 46 -9.84 7.80 1.52
N LEU A 47 -8.66 8.41 1.47
CA LEU A 47 -7.72 8.43 2.59
C LEU A 47 -8.26 9.14 3.82
N GLU A 48 -9.08 10.19 3.65
CA GLU A 48 -9.76 10.85 4.77
C GLU A 48 -10.81 9.95 5.43
N ILE A 49 -11.53 9.15 4.63
CA ILE A 49 -12.48 8.15 5.13
C ILE A 49 -11.72 7.06 5.90
N ASP A 50 -10.65 6.51 5.33
CA ASP A 50 -9.81 5.49 5.96
C ASP A 50 -9.23 6.01 7.29
N HIS A 51 -8.81 7.28 7.34
CA HIS A 51 -8.33 7.91 8.58
C HIS A 51 -9.44 8.02 9.64
N LYS A 52 -10.67 8.39 9.25
CA LYS A 52 -11.81 8.44 10.18
C LYS A 52 -12.14 7.05 10.74
N LEU A 53 -12.09 6.01 9.90
CA LEU A 53 -12.30 4.63 10.33
C LEU A 53 -11.20 4.17 11.31
N TYR A 54 -9.94 4.54 11.06
CA TYR A 54 -8.85 4.29 12.00
C TYR A 54 -9.11 4.94 13.38
N LEU A 55 -9.56 6.20 13.41
CA LEU A 55 -9.90 6.89 14.67
C LEU A 55 -11.04 6.22 15.44
N GLN A 56 -11.89 5.44 14.77
CA GLN A 56 -12.99 4.70 15.37
C GLN A 56 -12.62 3.29 15.85
N SER A 57 -11.42 2.77 15.52
CA SER A 57 -10.97 1.45 15.97
C SER A 57 -9.85 1.57 17.03
N PRO A 58 -10.18 1.38 18.31
CA PRO A 58 -9.21 1.37 19.40
C PRO A 58 -8.16 0.26 19.25
N GLU A 59 -8.52 -0.87 18.64
CA GLU A 59 -7.65 -2.03 18.48
C GLU A 59 -6.50 -1.73 17.50
N LEU A 60 -6.81 -1.07 16.38
CA LEU A 60 -5.81 -0.63 15.41
C LEU A 60 -4.89 0.43 16.02
N GLN A 61 -5.45 1.40 16.74
CA GLN A 61 -4.68 2.43 17.44
C GLN A 61 -3.75 1.83 18.49
N LEU A 62 -4.24 0.88 19.28
CA LEU A 62 -3.43 0.19 20.30
C LEU A 62 -2.26 -0.55 19.65
N ASN A 63 -2.48 -1.23 18.53
CA ASN A 63 -1.40 -1.94 17.82
C ASN A 63 -0.34 -0.97 17.30
N ASP A 64 -0.76 0.15 16.69
CA ASP A 64 0.17 1.17 16.20
C ASP A 64 0.97 1.81 17.33
N LEU A 65 0.32 2.17 18.45
CA LEU A 65 0.98 2.75 19.63
C LEU A 65 1.93 1.75 20.31
N LEU A 66 1.57 0.48 20.36
CA LEU A 66 2.44 -0.57 20.88
C LEU A 66 3.71 -0.69 20.03
N HIS A 67 3.58 -0.67 18.70
CA HIS A 67 4.72 -0.67 17.78
C HIS A 67 5.57 0.59 17.96
N GLU A 68 4.96 1.75 18.12
CA GLU A 68 5.65 3.01 18.37
C GLU A 68 6.46 2.98 19.69
N ALA A 69 5.88 2.44 20.76
CA ALA A 69 6.52 2.38 22.07
C ALA A 69 7.62 1.29 22.16
N ALA A 70 7.42 0.16 21.47
CA ALA A 70 8.31 -0.99 21.56
C ALA A 70 9.54 -0.89 20.65
N PHE A 71 9.44 -0.16 19.53
CA PHE A 71 10.50 -0.11 18.51
C PHE A 71 11.04 1.31 18.31
N LYS A 72 12.17 1.41 17.62
CA LYS A 72 12.71 2.68 17.10
C LYS A 72 12.93 2.56 15.60
N GLY A 73 12.72 3.65 14.86
CA GLY A 73 13.02 3.72 13.44
C GLY A 73 11.87 3.25 12.54
N GLY A 74 12.09 2.20 11.75
CA GLY A 74 11.14 1.76 10.71
C GLY A 74 9.85 1.16 11.29
N LEU A 75 9.98 0.14 12.16
CA LEU A 75 8.84 -0.59 12.72
C LEU A 75 7.98 0.23 13.68
N SER A 76 8.53 1.32 14.23
CA SER A 76 7.80 2.23 15.13
C SER A 76 6.87 3.18 14.39
N ARG A 77 6.95 3.26 13.05
CA ARG A 77 6.06 4.10 12.25
C ARG A 77 4.69 3.43 12.12
N SER A 78 3.64 4.21 12.34
CA SER A 78 2.25 3.78 12.09
C SER A 78 2.06 3.43 10.61
N LEU A 79 1.23 2.41 10.33
CA LEU A 79 0.78 2.08 8.98
C LEU A 79 -0.33 3.02 8.50
N SER A 80 -1.00 3.66 9.45
CA SER A 80 -2.13 4.55 9.23
C SER A 80 -1.62 5.90 8.74
N ILE A 81 -2.27 6.44 7.72
CA ILE A 81 -1.84 7.69 7.10
C ILE A 81 -2.10 8.87 8.04
N CYS A 82 -1.04 9.62 8.32
CA CYS A 82 -1.13 10.87 9.08
C CYS A 82 -1.78 11.97 8.23
N PRO A 83 -2.69 12.79 8.79
CA PRO A 83 -3.33 13.89 8.06
C PRO A 83 -2.37 14.88 7.40
N ASP A 84 -1.24 15.18 8.06
CA ASP A 84 -0.22 16.06 7.49
C ASP A 84 0.52 15.44 6.30
N MET A 85 0.61 14.11 6.26
CA MET A 85 1.23 13.38 5.16
C MET A 85 0.27 13.25 3.96
N MET A 86 -1.06 13.19 4.19
CA MET A 86 -2.06 13.20 3.11
C MET A 86 -1.91 14.41 2.21
N LYS A 87 -1.72 15.60 2.81
CA LYS A 87 -1.58 16.87 2.06
C LYS A 87 -0.32 16.90 1.20
N LYS A 88 0.73 16.19 1.64
CA LYS A 88 2.05 16.15 0.99
C LYS A 88 2.14 15.11 -0.12
N LEU A 89 1.18 14.19 -0.23
CA LEU A 89 1.20 13.12 -1.23
C LEU A 89 1.19 13.69 -2.65
N SER A 90 2.12 13.21 -3.47
CA SER A 90 2.30 13.63 -4.86
C SER A 90 2.69 12.45 -5.76
N HIS A 91 2.30 12.52 -7.04
CA HIS A 91 2.66 11.52 -8.05
C HIS A 91 4.17 11.25 -8.11
N LYS A 92 5.00 12.29 -7.99
CA LYS A 92 6.47 12.18 -8.01
C LYS A 92 7.00 11.36 -6.83
N GLN A 93 6.45 11.54 -5.63
CA GLN A 93 6.83 10.74 -4.47
C GLN A 93 6.43 9.28 -4.63
N MET A 94 5.23 9.01 -5.18
CA MET A 94 4.78 7.64 -5.45
C MET A 94 5.68 6.96 -6.48
N TYR A 95 6.03 7.66 -7.56
CA TYR A 95 6.97 7.14 -8.55
C TYR A 95 8.36 6.87 -7.97
N THR A 96 8.87 7.79 -7.14
CA THR A 96 10.17 7.64 -6.47
C THR A 96 10.17 6.44 -5.52
N PHE A 97 9.11 6.28 -4.73
CA PHE A 97 8.94 5.15 -3.83
C PHE A 97 8.86 3.84 -4.60
N HIS A 98 8.00 3.78 -5.62
CA HIS A 98 7.83 2.58 -6.45
C HIS A 98 9.14 2.17 -7.11
N SER A 99 9.80 3.09 -7.81
CA SER A 99 11.08 2.84 -8.48
C SER A 99 12.18 2.38 -7.51
N HIS A 100 12.15 2.86 -6.27
CA HIS A 100 13.16 2.50 -5.28
C HIS A 100 12.90 1.16 -4.61
N TYR A 101 11.64 0.77 -4.36
CA TYR A 101 11.29 -0.42 -3.58
C TYR A 101 10.80 -1.63 -4.42
N TYR A 102 10.20 -1.40 -5.58
CA TYR A 102 9.62 -2.43 -6.44
C TYR A 102 10.69 -2.94 -7.42
N THR A 103 11.66 -3.69 -6.90
CA THR A 103 12.75 -4.27 -7.70
C THR A 103 12.57 -5.78 -7.89
N PRO A 104 13.07 -6.39 -8.97
CA PRO A 104 12.92 -7.83 -9.23
C PRO A 104 13.36 -8.73 -8.07
N SER A 105 14.43 -8.37 -7.35
CA SER A 105 14.94 -9.11 -6.19
C SER A 105 14.03 -9.08 -4.95
N ARG A 106 13.00 -8.23 -4.94
CA ARG A 106 12.06 -8.04 -3.83
C ARG A 106 10.61 -8.35 -4.20
N ILE A 107 10.38 -8.94 -5.38
CA ILE A 107 9.06 -9.31 -5.87
C ILE A 107 9.04 -10.83 -6.07
N SER A 108 8.01 -11.48 -5.54
CA SER A 108 7.73 -12.90 -5.78
C SER A 108 6.32 -13.04 -6.33
N LEU A 109 6.18 -13.82 -7.40
CA LEU A 109 4.88 -14.20 -7.96
C LEU A 109 4.56 -15.62 -7.51
N VAL A 110 3.42 -15.79 -6.85
CA VAL A 110 2.97 -17.08 -6.30
C VAL A 110 1.61 -17.43 -6.91
N GLY A 111 1.47 -18.67 -7.39
CA GLY A 111 0.22 -19.22 -7.88
C GLY A 111 -0.06 -20.56 -7.19
N THR A 112 -1.33 -20.78 -6.84
CA THR A 112 -1.84 -22.00 -6.17
C THR A 112 -2.88 -22.69 -7.02
#